data_AF-A0A2G8DMS2-F1
#
_entry.id   AF-A0A2G8DMS2-F1
#
_cell.length_a   1.000
_cell.length_b   1.000
_cell.length_c   1.000
_cell.angle_alpha   90.00
_cell.angle_beta   90.00
_cell.angle_gamma   90.00
#
_symmetry.space_group_name_H-M   'P 1'
#
loop_
_entity.id
_entity.type
_entity.pdbx_description
1 polymer ?
#
loop_
_entity_poly.entity_id
_entity_poly.type
_entity_poly.pdbx_seq_one_letter_code
_entity_poly.pdbx_strand_id
1 'polypeptide(L)' 'MIFETVRRSFPDRLIMADISSVENVRVIARLKPGNIATTLSWYTTDNSQRLKPDIDLVTMLVKEFDFPVMPKGTTGSQTG' A
#
# COMPACT_ATOMS: atom_id res chain seq x y z
N MET A 1 -21.52 2.26 0.69
CA MET A 1 -20.05 2.50 0.65
C MET A 1 -19.43 1.48 -0.29
N ILE A 2 -18.48 1.88 -1.15
CA ILE A 2 -17.99 1.03 -2.27
C ILE A 2 -17.38 -0.31 -1.81
N PHE A 3 -16.65 -0.30 -0.69
CA PHE A 3 -15.98 -1.51 -0.17
C PHE A 3 -16.98 -2.63 0.19
N GLU A 4 -18.04 -2.30 0.93
CA GLU A 4 -19.10 -3.25 1.29
C GLU A 4 -19.79 -3.85 0.07
N THR A 5 -20.03 -3.02 -0.96
CA THR A 5 -20.61 -3.49 -2.22
C THR A 5 -19.69 -4.49 -2.91
N VAL A 6 -18.39 -4.19 -3.01
CA VAL A 6 -17.41 -5.10 -3.62
C VAL A 6 -17.30 -6.39 -2.83
N ARG A 7 -17.25 -6.32 -1.49
CA ARG A 7 -17.15 -7.51 -0.64
C ARG A 7 -18.38 -8.41 -0.73
N ARG A 8 -19.58 -7.83 -0.84
CA ARG A 8 -20.82 -8.58 -1.02
C ARG A 8 -20.92 -9.22 -2.41
N SER A 9 -20.51 -8.51 -3.46
CA SER A 9 -20.59 -9.02 -4.83
C SER A 9 -19.49 -10.03 -5.17
N PHE A 10 -18.34 -9.95 -4.50
CA PHE A 10 -17.16 -10.77 -4.76
C PHE A 10 -16.53 -11.28 -3.44
N PRO A 11 -17.23 -12.14 -2.68
CA PRO A 11 -16.83 -12.54 -1.33
C PRO A 11 -15.48 -13.27 -1.29
N ASP A 12 -15.17 -14.08 -2.30
CA ASP A 12 -13.97 -14.91 -2.34
C ASP A 12 -12.76 -14.22 -2.98
N ARG A 13 -12.91 -12.97 -3.44
CA ARG A 13 -11.82 -12.21 -4.05
C ARG A 13 -11.03 -11.45 -2.98
N LEU A 14 -9.71 -11.55 -3.03
CA LEU A 14 -8.84 -10.69 -2.24
C LEU A 14 -8.93 -9.25 -2.73
N ILE A 15 -8.96 -8.32 -1.79
CA ILE A 15 -8.93 -6.87 -2.07
C ILE A 15 -7.56 -6.37 -1.65
N MET A 16 -6.82 -5.80 -2.61
CA MET A 16 -5.56 -5.11 -2.36
C MET A 16 -5.83 -3.62 -2.20
N ALA A 17 -5.24 -3.00 -1.18
CA ALA A 17 -5.29 -1.57 -0.99
C ALA A 17 -3.99 -0.92 -1.49
N ASP A 18 -4.10 -0.11 -2.53
CA ASP A 18 -3.03 0.80 -2.92
C ASP A 18 -3.03 2.02 -1.99
N ILE A 19 -1.89 2.30 -1.35
CA ILE A 19 -1.73 3.36 -0.35
C ILE A 19 -0.53 4.25 -0.68
N SER A 20 -0.47 5.43 -0.06
CA SER A 20 0.69 6.33 -0.13
C SER A 20 1.33 6.65 1.23
N SER A 21 0.64 6.35 2.32
CA SER A 21 1.12 6.59 3.68
C SER A 21 0.60 5.55 4.68
N VAL A 22 1.26 5.49 5.84
CA VAL A 22 0.83 4.70 7.00
C VAL A 22 -0.59 5.08 7.45
N GLU A 23 -0.94 6.36 7.36
CA GLU A 23 -2.25 6.86 7.79
C GLU A 23 -3.40 6.29 6.94
N ASN A 24 -3.16 6.04 5.64
CA ASN A 24 -4.16 5.35 4.83
C ASN A 24 -4.54 4.00 5.42
N VAL A 25 -3.55 3.26 5.92
CA VAL A 25 -3.75 1.92 6.52
C VAL A 25 -4.51 2.02 7.82
N ARG A 26 -4.22 3.00 8.68
CA ARG A 26 -5.01 3.23 9.91
C ARG A 26 -6.49 3.45 9.62
N VAL A 27 -6.80 4.19 8.56
CA VAL A 27 -8.19 4.45 8.14
C VAL A 27 -8.86 3.18 7.60
N ILE A 28 -8.14 2.31 6.87
CA ILE A 28 -8.74 1.15 6.21
C ILE A 28 -8.53 -0.19 6.92
N ALA A 29 -7.74 -0.25 8.01
CA ALA A 29 -7.39 -1.51 8.68
C ALA A 29 -8.63 -2.31 9.11
N ARG A 30 -9.68 -1.60 9.56
CA ARG A 30 -10.99 -2.19 9.92
C ARG A 30 -11.67 -2.94 8.77
N LEU A 31 -11.34 -2.58 7.52
CA LEU A 31 -11.88 -3.21 6.31
C LEU A 31 -11.18 -4.53 5.97
N LYS A 32 -10.08 -4.87 6.68
CA LYS A 32 -9.31 -6.11 6.54
C LYS A 32 -8.92 -6.40 5.08
N PRO A 33 -8.17 -5.50 4.42
CA PRO A 33 -7.64 -5.78 3.08
C PRO A 33 -6.79 -7.05 3.11
N GLY A 34 -6.77 -7.78 2.00
CA GLY A 34 -5.92 -8.97 1.89
C GLY A 34 -4.44 -8.60 1.80
N ASN A 35 -4.14 -7.48 1.15
CA ASN A 35 -2.78 -7.05 0.86
C ASN A 35 -2.71 -5.51 0.85
N ILE A 36 -1.54 -4.97 1.17
CA ILE A 36 -1.25 -3.54 1.03
C ILE A 36 -0.18 -3.38 -0.03
N ALA A 37 -0.39 -2.50 -1.01
CA ALA A 37 0.61 -2.12 -1.99
C ALA A 37 0.93 -0.63 -1.84
N THR A 38 2.21 -0.28 -1.88
CA THR A 38 2.62 1.11 -1.63
C THR A 38 2.42 2.02 -2.85
N THR A 39 1.86 1.53 -3.96
CA THR A 39 1.86 2.14 -5.31
C THR A 39 1.62 3.64 -5.36
N LEU A 40 0.79 4.20 -4.48
CA LEU A 40 0.46 5.63 -4.50
C LEU A 40 1.51 6.51 -3.82
N SER A 41 2.49 5.97 -3.08
CA SER A 41 3.55 6.79 -2.47
C SER A 41 4.44 7.48 -3.51
N TRP A 42 4.35 7.03 -4.77
CA TRP A 42 4.99 7.63 -5.94
C TRP A 42 4.17 8.74 -6.62
N TYR A 43 2.88 8.89 -6.28
CA TYR A 43 1.97 9.76 -7.04
C TYR A 43 1.30 10.85 -6.21
N THR A 44 1.52 10.90 -4.90
CA THR A 44 0.79 11.82 -4.01
C THR A 44 1.68 12.79 -3.22
N THR A 45 2.99 12.83 -3.45
CA THR A 45 3.92 13.77 -2.78
C THR A 45 5.14 14.05 -3.66
N ASP A 46 5.85 15.17 -3.44
CA ASP A 46 7.20 15.31 -3.97
C ASP A 46 8.09 14.24 -3.33
N ASN A 47 8.56 13.34 -4.16
CA ASN A 47 9.28 12.12 -3.82
C ASN A 47 10.67 12.10 -4.46
N SER A 48 11.17 13.28 -4.85
CA SER A 48 12.53 13.49 -5.34
C SER A 48 13.62 12.99 -4.39
N GLN A 49 13.34 12.92 -3.08
CA GLN A 49 14.28 12.46 -2.05
C GLN A 49 14.04 11.03 -1.54
N ARG A 50 13.01 10.31 -2.02
CA ARG A 50 12.72 8.96 -1.52
C ARG A 50 13.48 7.89 -2.31
N LEU A 51 14.03 6.91 -1.60
CA LEU A 51 14.55 5.69 -2.20
C LEU A 51 13.42 4.92 -2.89
N LYS A 52 13.76 4.18 -3.95
CA LYS A 52 12.85 3.26 -4.64
C LYS A 52 13.28 1.81 -4.39
N PRO A 53 12.41 0.94 -3.86
CA PRO A 53 11.09 1.24 -3.32
C PRO A 53 11.18 2.08 -2.03
N ASP A 54 10.05 2.62 -1.56
CA ASP A 54 9.95 3.53 -0.42
C ASP A 54 10.19 2.74 0.88
N ILE A 55 11.47 2.53 1.21
CA ILE A 55 11.91 1.64 2.28
C ILE A 55 11.37 2.08 3.64
N ASP A 56 11.31 3.38 3.89
CA ASP A 56 10.82 3.91 5.16
C ASP A 56 9.33 3.61 5.33
N LEU A 57 8.53 3.83 4.28
CA LEU A 57 7.12 3.47 4.29
C LEU A 57 6.92 1.97 4.53
N VAL A 58 7.62 1.13 3.77
CA VAL A 58 7.54 -0.34 3.94
C VAL A 58 7.91 -0.73 5.37
N THR A 59 8.99 -0.17 5.91
CA THR A 59 9.47 -0.45 7.27
C THR A 59 8.43 -0.08 8.33
N MET A 60 7.77 1.07 8.20
CA MET A 60 6.70 1.45 9.12
C MET A 60 5.50 0.50 9.03
N LEU A 61 5.10 0.13 7.81
CA LEU A 61 3.94 -0.74 7.58
C LEU A 61 4.14 -2.13 8.21
N VAL A 62 5.29 -2.77 7.98
CA VAL A 62 5.57 -4.11 8.52
C VAL A 62 5.78 -4.12 10.03
N LYS A 63 6.09 -2.97 10.64
CA LYS A 63 6.22 -2.84 12.11
C LYS A 63 4.89 -2.59 12.80
N GLU A 64 3.96 -1.90 12.13
CA GLU A 64 2.69 -1.46 12.74
C GLU A 64 1.51 -2.39 12.41
N PHE A 65 1.55 -3.14 11.31
CA PHE A 65 0.43 -3.98 10.86
C PHE A 65 0.85 -5.37 10.40
N ASP A 66 -0.05 -6.34 10.58
CA ASP A 66 0.14 -7.75 10.18
C ASP A 66 -0.25 -8.03 8.71
N PHE A 67 -0.61 -7.01 7.94
CA PHE A 67 -1.01 -7.20 6.54
C PHE A 67 0.22 -7.49 5.65
N PRO A 68 0.13 -8.42 4.69
CA PRO A 68 1.16 -8.58 3.66
C PRO A 68 1.39 -7.27 2.90
N VAL A 69 2.63 -6.77 2.95
CA VAL A 69 3.04 -5.55 2.24
C VAL A 69 3.71 -5.92 0.92
N MET A 70 3.27 -5.28 -0.16
CA MET A 70 3.82 -5.38 -1.51
C MET A 70 4.54 -4.06 -1.83
N PRO A 71 5.86 -3.97 -1.63
CA PRO A 71 6.63 -2.80 -2.01
C PRO A 71 6.47 -2.56 -3.52
N LYS A 72 6.05 -1.36 -3.88
CA LYS A 72 6.01 -0.87 -5.27
C LYS A 72 6.99 0.28 -5.44
N GLY A 73 7.10 0.83 -6.65
CA GLY A 73 8.18 1.73 -7.03
C GLY A 73 9.08 1.08 -8.08
N THR A 74 9.32 1.79 -9.19
CA THR A 74 9.91 1.25 -10.41
C THR A 74 11.24 0.55 -10.17
N THR A 75 11.44 -0.62 -10.79
CA THR A 75 12.77 -1.14 -11.18
C THR A 75 13.33 -0.26 -12.30
N GLY A 76 13.69 0.99 -11.98
CA GLY A 76 14.71 1.66 -12.79
C GLY A 76 16.02 1.06 -12.31
N SER A 77 16.69 0.30 -13.17
CA SER A 77 18.07 -0.11 -12.91
C SER A 77 18.86 1.10 -12.44
N GLN A 78 19.32 1.09 -11.18
CA GLN A 78 20.38 2.00 -10.78
C GLN A 78 21.68 1.45 -11.37
N THR A 79 21.87 1.68 -12.67
CA THR A 79 23.19 1.76 -13.27
C THR A 79 23.51 3.24 -13.38
N GLY A 80 24.40 3.71 -12.51
CA GLY A 80 24.86 5.08 -12.40
C GLY A 80 25.56 5.30 -11.08
#